data_AF-A0A3M7S9C9-F1
#
_entry.id   AF-A0A3M7S9C9-F1
#
_cell.length_a   1.000
_cell.length_b   1.000
_cell.length_c   1.000
_cell.angle_alpha   90.00
_cell.angle_beta   90.00
_cell.angle_gamma   90.00
#
_symmetry.space_group_name_H-M   'P 1'
#
loop_
_entity.id
_entity.type
_entity.pdbx_description
1 polymer ?
#
loop_
_entity_poly.entity_id
_entity_poly.type
_entity_poly.pdbx_seq_one_letter_code
_entity_poly.pdbx_strand_id
1 'polypeptide(L)'
;MSDKPDFACEYAKSDRSGCKLCKTNIGMSALRMAIYVQSPFFDGKMPNWYHFNCFWKKEKPIDTAFIKGFDNLRWDDQQKIKKKMGLETNDESEEEKKDGDEIEKFSIEYSKSNRSKCKKCLTRIDKDVIRVGAKGTASIDGFYHLDCFAEAKSEIGFNHKIEEINGYNDLNEEDKKKASNLIKPPNQK
;
A
#
# COMPACT_ATOMS: atom_id res chain seq x y z
N MET A 1 -23.75 -26.26 -24.25
CA MET A 1 -24.52 -25.41 -23.32
C MET A 1 -23.50 -24.50 -22.66
N SER A 2 -23.52 -23.20 -22.95
CA SER A 2 -22.45 -22.32 -22.48
C SER A 2 -22.54 -22.14 -20.96
N ASP A 3 -21.58 -22.72 -20.24
CA ASP A 3 -21.38 -22.56 -18.80
C ASP A 3 -21.25 -21.06 -18.48
N LYS A 4 -22.37 -20.42 -18.14
CA LYS A 4 -22.37 -19.03 -17.72
C LYS A 4 -21.60 -18.95 -16.40
N PRO A 5 -20.66 -18.00 -16.26
CA PRO A 5 -19.95 -17.77 -15.00
C PRO A 5 -20.94 -17.61 -13.85
N ASP A 6 -20.73 -18.35 -12.76
CA ASP A 6 -21.67 -18.38 -11.62
C ASP A 6 -21.64 -17.09 -10.80
N PHE A 7 -20.60 -16.27 -10.99
CA PHE A 7 -20.42 -15.01 -10.30
C PHE A 7 -20.25 -13.84 -11.26
N ALA A 8 -20.51 -12.64 -10.78
CA ALA A 8 -20.21 -11.41 -11.49
C ALA A 8 -19.71 -10.32 -10.55
N CYS A 9 -18.96 -9.37 -11.09
CA CYS A 9 -18.60 -8.13 -10.41
C CYS A 9 -18.68 -6.95 -11.38
N GLU A 10 -19.04 -5.79 -10.85
CA GLU A 10 -19.04 -4.52 -11.57
C GLU A 10 -19.12 -3.34 -10.60
N TYR A 11 -18.88 -2.14 -11.12
CA TYR A 11 -19.29 -0.91 -10.44
C TYR A 11 -20.80 -0.70 -10.62
N ALA A 12 -21.51 -0.42 -9.54
CA ALA A 12 -22.95 -0.27 -9.54
C ALA A 12 -23.40 0.85 -10.49
N LYS A 13 -24.16 0.51 -11.54
CA LYS A 13 -24.64 1.49 -12.54
C LYS A 13 -25.66 2.49 -11.99
N SER A 14 -26.26 2.19 -10.83
CA SER A 14 -27.18 3.05 -10.07
C SER A 14 -27.22 2.58 -8.62
N ASP A 15 -27.83 3.38 -7.76
CA ASP A 15 -28.07 3.13 -6.33
C ASP A 15 -29.35 2.32 -6.03
N ARG A 16 -30.03 1.82 -7.07
CA ARG A 16 -31.31 1.10 -6.96
C ARG A 16 -31.18 -0.38 -6.57
N SER A 17 -29.98 -0.96 -6.61
CA SER A 17 -29.78 -2.36 -6.23
C SER A 17 -29.65 -2.50 -4.71
N GLY A 18 -30.47 -3.35 -4.09
CA GLY A 18 -30.33 -3.75 -2.70
C GLY A 18 -29.39 -4.95 -2.53
N CYS A 19 -28.54 -4.92 -1.51
CA CYS A 19 -27.72 -6.07 -1.12
C CYS A 19 -28.60 -7.19 -0.56
N LYS A 20 -28.47 -8.40 -1.11
CA LYS A 20 -29.26 -9.55 -0.67
C LYS A 20 -28.89 -10.10 0.72
N LEU A 21 -27.74 -9.72 1.28
CA LEU A 21 -27.34 -10.08 2.65
C LEU A 21 -27.85 -9.08 3.69
N CYS A 22 -27.35 -7.84 3.70
CA CYS A 22 -27.67 -6.84 4.73
C CYS A 22 -28.95 -6.05 4.44
N LYS A 23 -29.59 -6.25 3.27
CA LYS A 23 -30.84 -5.61 2.84
C LYS A 23 -30.78 -4.08 2.69
N THR A 24 -29.59 -3.48 2.69
CA THR A 24 -29.40 -2.05 2.41
C THR A 24 -29.02 -1.80 0.95
N ASN A 25 -29.23 -0.57 0.47
CA ASN A 25 -28.88 -0.17 -0.89
C ASN A 25 -27.36 -0.20 -1.13
N ILE A 26 -26.98 -0.55 -2.35
CA ILE A 26 -25.61 -0.47 -2.84
C ILE A 26 -25.50 0.84 -3.63
N GLY A 27 -24.65 1.75 -3.16
CA GLY A 27 -24.50 3.07 -3.78
C GLY A 27 -24.00 3.01 -5.23
N MET A 28 -24.36 4.01 -6.03
CA MET A 28 -23.88 4.16 -7.40
C MET A 28 -22.34 4.22 -7.43
N SER A 29 -21.75 3.62 -8.46
CA SER A 29 -20.31 3.47 -8.66
C SER A 29 -19.58 2.64 -7.60
N ALA A 30 -20.27 2.09 -6.59
CA ALA A 30 -19.64 1.18 -5.63
C ALA A 30 -19.35 -0.18 -6.28
N LEU A 31 -18.19 -0.78 -5.94
CA LEU A 31 -17.89 -2.15 -6.31
C LEU A 31 -18.90 -3.11 -5.66
N ARG A 32 -19.57 -3.89 -6.50
CA ARG A 32 -20.55 -4.89 -6.07
C ARG A 32 -20.29 -6.23 -6.76
N MET A 33 -20.71 -7.29 -6.09
CA MET A 33 -20.57 -8.66 -6.58
C MET A 33 -21.93 -9.35 -6.61
N ALA A 34 -22.11 -10.30 -7.50
CA ALA A 34 -23.34 -11.06 -7.64
C ALA A 34 -23.10 -12.57 -7.74
N ILE A 35 -24.12 -13.30 -7.29
CA ILE A 35 -24.28 -14.74 -7.52
C ILE A 35 -25.43 -14.88 -8.53
N TYR A 36 -25.20 -15.57 -9.64
CA TYR A 36 -26.28 -15.87 -10.58
C TYR A 36 -27.13 -17.03 -10.04
N VAL A 37 -28.44 -16.80 -9.97
CA VAL A 37 -29.42 -17.79 -9.51
C VAL A 37 -30.49 -18.00 -10.58
N GLN A 38 -31.07 -19.20 -10.69
CA GLN A 38 -32.19 -19.43 -11.59
C GLN A 38 -33.38 -18.56 -11.20
N SER A 39 -33.98 -17.89 -12.18
CA SER A 39 -35.18 -17.09 -11.98
C SER A 39 -36.40 -18.00 -11.80
N PRO A 40 -37.27 -17.75 -10.81
CA PRO A 40 -38.55 -18.44 -10.70
C PRO A 40 -39.61 -17.89 -11.68
N PHE A 41 -39.34 -16.76 -12.35
CA PHE A 41 -40.33 -16.06 -13.17
C PHE A 41 -40.11 -16.17 -14.68
N PHE A 42 -38.90 -16.55 -15.11
CA PHE A 42 -38.57 -16.72 -16.52
C PHE A 42 -37.47 -17.76 -16.67
N ASP A 43 -37.35 -18.34 -17.86
CA ASP A 43 -36.29 -19.31 -18.13
C ASP A 43 -34.94 -18.62 -18.32
N GLY A 44 -34.21 -18.45 -17.22
CA GLY A 44 -32.86 -17.90 -17.21
C GLY A 44 -32.34 -17.55 -15.82
N LYS A 45 -31.03 -17.31 -15.71
CA LYS A 45 -30.39 -16.87 -14.47
C LYS A 45 -30.49 -15.34 -14.29
N MET A 46 -30.65 -14.88 -13.04
CA MET A 46 -30.60 -13.47 -12.64
C MET A 46 -29.51 -13.22 -11.59
N PRO A 47 -28.89 -12.03 -11.55
CA PRO A 47 -27.86 -11.70 -10.57
C PRO A 47 -28.48 -11.27 -9.23
N ASN A 48 -28.12 -11.97 -8.15
CA ASN A 48 -28.34 -11.49 -6.79
C ASN A 48 -27.16 -10.62 -6.36
N TRP A 49 -27.35 -9.31 -6.29
CA TRP A 49 -26.30 -8.34 -5.93
C TRP A 49 -26.02 -8.26 -4.43
N TYR A 50 -24.76 -8.05 -4.09
CA TYR A 50 -24.24 -7.86 -2.73
C TYR A 50 -23.23 -6.71 -2.71
N HIS A 51 -23.12 -5.99 -1.58
CA HIS A 51 -21.91 -5.18 -1.34
C HIS A 51 -20.69 -6.08 -1.39
N PHE A 52 -19.56 -5.54 -1.83
CA PHE A 52 -18.28 -6.25 -1.86
C PHE A 52 -18.01 -7.05 -0.56
N ASN A 53 -18.06 -6.40 0.61
CA ASN A 53 -17.80 -7.06 1.89
C ASN A 53 -18.88 -8.08 2.30
N CYS A 54 -20.11 -7.90 1.84
CA CYS A 54 -21.21 -8.82 2.15
C CYS A 54 -21.10 -10.11 1.35
N PHE A 55 -20.62 -10.04 0.11
CA PHE A 55 -20.46 -11.19 -0.77
C PHE A 55 -19.62 -12.29 -0.12
N TRP A 56 -18.46 -11.93 0.46
CA TRP A 56 -17.51 -12.87 1.08
C TRP A 56 -18.01 -13.56 2.35
N LYS A 57 -19.11 -13.07 2.95
CA LYS A 57 -19.81 -13.75 4.05
C LYS A 57 -20.77 -14.81 3.52
N LYS A 58 -21.16 -14.70 2.25
CA LYS A 58 -22.10 -15.60 1.59
C LYS A 58 -21.37 -16.69 0.84
N GLU A 59 -20.42 -16.32 -0.03
CA GLU A 59 -19.75 -17.24 -0.95
C GLU A 59 -18.28 -16.90 -1.16
N LYS A 60 -17.49 -17.90 -1.55
CA LYS A 60 -16.07 -17.77 -1.87
C LYS A 60 -15.77 -18.51 -3.18
N PRO A 61 -15.72 -17.81 -4.33
CA PRO A 61 -15.36 -18.46 -5.59
C PRO A 61 -13.91 -18.93 -5.56
N ILE A 62 -13.65 -20.02 -6.28
CA ILE A 62 -12.34 -20.70 -6.29
C ILE A 62 -11.37 -20.03 -7.27
N ASP A 63 -11.89 -19.48 -8.36
CA ASP A 63 -11.10 -18.84 -9.41
C ASP A 63 -11.80 -17.57 -9.93
N THR A 64 -11.00 -16.55 -10.22
CA THR A 64 -11.38 -15.31 -10.91
C THR A 64 -11.99 -15.55 -12.30
N ALA A 65 -11.62 -16.63 -12.99
CA ALA A 65 -12.17 -17.00 -14.29
C ALA A 65 -13.70 -17.24 -14.26
N PHE A 66 -14.24 -17.61 -13.09
CA PHE A 66 -15.68 -17.80 -12.90
C PHE A 66 -16.42 -16.51 -12.49
N ILE A 67 -15.72 -15.36 -12.43
CA ILE A 67 -16.31 -14.06 -12.12
C ILE A 67 -16.40 -13.21 -13.39
N LYS A 68 -17.62 -13.10 -13.93
CA LYS A 68 -17.88 -12.20 -15.05
C LYS A 68 -17.56 -10.75 -14.68
N GLY A 69 -16.81 -10.07 -15.55
CA GLY A 69 -16.50 -8.65 -15.43
C GLY A 69 -15.29 -8.34 -14.56
N PHE A 70 -14.58 -9.36 -14.06
CA PHE A 70 -13.35 -9.19 -13.27
C PHE A 70 -12.30 -8.36 -14.02
N ASP A 71 -12.01 -8.71 -15.27
CA ASP A 71 -11.00 -8.01 -16.10
C ASP A 71 -11.37 -6.55 -16.42
N ASN A 72 -12.64 -6.17 -16.26
CA ASN A 72 -13.12 -4.81 -16.49
C ASN A 72 -12.99 -3.90 -15.25
N LEU A 73 -12.60 -4.46 -14.10
CA LEU A 73 -12.39 -3.68 -12.88
C LEU A 73 -11.08 -2.91 -12.95
N ARG A 74 -10.96 -1.85 -12.15
CA ARG A 74 -9.66 -1.21 -11.89
C ARG A 74 -8.71 -2.23 -11.26
N TRP A 75 -7.43 -2.08 -11.56
CA TRP A 75 -6.39 -2.99 -11.12
C TRP A 75 -6.39 -3.20 -9.59
N ASP A 76 -6.50 -2.12 -8.80
CA ASP A 76 -6.60 -2.21 -7.33
C ASP A 76 -7.76 -3.09 -6.86
N ASP A 77 -8.92 -3.02 -7.52
CA ASP A 77 -10.10 -3.81 -7.18
C ASP A 77 -9.97 -5.28 -7.63
N GLN A 78 -9.25 -5.53 -8.73
CA GLN A 78 -8.89 -6.89 -9.14
C GLN A 78 -8.00 -7.55 -8.07
N GLN A 79 -6.97 -6.84 -7.59
CA GLN A 79 -6.09 -7.33 -6.53
C GLN A 79 -6.83 -7.52 -5.21
N LYS A 80 -7.75 -6.62 -4.88
CA LYS A 80 -8.61 -6.74 -3.69
C LYS A 80 -9.46 -8.01 -3.71
N ILE A 81 -9.98 -8.42 -4.88
CA ILE A 81 -10.72 -9.68 -5.05
C ILE A 81 -9.78 -10.88 -4.93
N LYS A 82 -8.64 -10.88 -5.62
CA LYS A 82 -7.63 -11.96 -5.53
C LYS A 82 -7.20 -12.21 -4.08
N LYS A 83 -6.92 -11.14 -3.34
CA LYS A 83 -6.60 -11.19 -1.91
C LYS A 83 -7.73 -11.80 -1.07
N LYS A 84 -8.99 -11.47 -1.35
CA LYS A 84 -10.14 -12.08 -0.66
C LYS A 84 -10.31 -13.57 -0.98
N MET A 85 -9.80 -14.03 -2.11
CA MET A 85 -9.79 -15.44 -2.51
C MET A 85 -8.59 -16.22 -1.96
N GLY A 86 -7.61 -15.56 -1.34
CA GLY A 86 -6.36 -16.20 -0.95
C GLY A 86 -5.48 -16.57 -2.14
N LEU A 87 -5.75 -15.98 -3.31
CA LEU A 87 -4.87 -16.05 -4.48
C LEU A 87 -3.79 -14.97 -4.25
N GLU A 88 -2.79 -15.30 -3.45
CA GLU A 88 -1.62 -14.44 -3.27
C GLU A 88 -0.82 -14.45 -4.57
N THR A 89 -1.01 -13.43 -5.40
CA THR A 89 0.02 -13.03 -6.35
C THR A 89 1.06 -12.28 -5.55
N ASN A 90 2.33 -12.71 -5.62
CA ASN A 90 3.48 -11.88 -5.26
C ASN A 90 3.53 -10.70 -6.25
N ASP A 91 2.55 -9.79 -6.18
CA ASP A 91 2.43 -8.60 -7.02
C ASP A 91 2.90 -7.41 -6.17
N GLU A 92 4.02 -6.85 -6.60
CA GLU A 92 4.92 -5.83 -6.01
C GLU A 92 4.24 -4.55 -5.45
N SER A 93 2.93 -4.40 -5.63
CA SER A 93 2.15 -3.22 -5.20
C SER A 93 1.87 -3.08 -3.70
N GLU A 94 1.87 -4.17 -2.93
CA GLU A 94 1.77 -4.08 -1.47
C GLU A 94 3.14 -3.83 -0.81
N GLU A 95 4.23 -4.16 -1.50
CA GLU A 95 5.59 -3.75 -1.10
C GLU A 95 5.75 -2.24 -1.29
N GLU A 96 5.38 -1.67 -2.43
CA GLU A 96 5.50 -0.22 -2.65
C GLU A 96 4.72 0.65 -1.64
N LYS A 97 3.53 0.21 -1.20
CA LYS A 97 2.76 0.95 -0.18
C LYS A 97 3.31 0.77 1.24
N LYS A 98 3.87 -0.40 1.57
CA LYS A 98 4.55 -0.60 2.86
C LYS A 98 5.90 0.12 2.89
N ASP A 99 6.65 0.07 1.79
CA ASP A 99 7.92 0.76 1.63
C ASP A 99 7.70 2.27 1.66
N GLY A 100 6.64 2.80 1.03
CA GLY A 100 6.27 4.22 1.16
C GLY A 100 6.08 4.65 2.62
N ASP A 101 5.26 3.92 3.39
CA ASP A 101 5.02 4.20 4.82
C ASP A 101 6.29 4.05 5.69
N GLU A 102 7.18 3.10 5.36
CA GLU A 102 8.47 2.90 6.05
C GLU A 102 9.51 3.97 5.66
N ILE A 103 9.58 4.39 4.39
CA ILE A 103 10.44 5.46 3.87
C ILE A 103 10.06 6.80 4.48
N GLU A 104 8.76 7.08 4.66
CA GLU A 104 8.26 8.32 5.28
C GLU A 104 8.75 8.55 6.72
N LYS A 105 9.20 7.49 7.40
CA LYS A 105 9.82 7.58 8.72
C LYS A 105 11.19 8.25 8.70
N PHE A 106 11.81 8.33 7.53
CA PHE A 106 13.15 8.85 7.33
C PHE A 106 13.12 10.17 6.55
N SER A 107 14.05 11.05 6.89
CA SER A 107 14.22 12.34 6.20
C SER A 107 15.67 12.80 6.26
N ILE A 108 16.10 13.57 5.27
CA ILE A 108 17.41 14.21 5.23
C ILE A 108 17.26 15.69 4.92
N GLU A 109 17.92 16.53 5.71
CA GLU A 109 17.83 17.98 5.54
C GLU A 109 19.08 18.68 6.08
N TYR A 110 19.31 19.92 5.66
CA TYR A 110 20.20 20.82 6.37
C TYR A 110 19.58 21.25 7.70
N SER A 111 20.37 21.21 8.76
CA SER A 111 19.93 21.58 10.09
C SER A 111 19.52 23.05 10.15
N LYS A 112 18.23 23.31 10.41
CA LYS A 112 17.68 24.68 10.47
C LYS A 112 18.23 25.51 11.64
N SER A 113 18.79 24.87 12.67
CA SER A 113 19.44 25.52 13.81
C SER A 113 20.30 24.53 14.61
N ASN A 114 21.21 25.02 15.44
CA ASN A 114 22.09 24.22 16.30
C ASN A 114 21.44 23.68 17.60
N ARG A 115 20.12 23.57 17.62
CA ARG A 115 19.34 23.13 18.80
C ARG A 115 19.17 21.62 18.89
N SER A 116 19.28 20.90 17.76
CA SER A 116 19.18 19.45 17.73
C SER A 116 20.44 18.78 18.27
N LYS A 117 20.27 17.64 18.95
CA LYS A 117 21.35 16.73 19.33
C LYS A 117 21.23 15.44 18.54
N CYS A 118 22.36 14.89 18.12
CA CYS A 118 22.43 13.58 17.50
C CYS A 118 22.03 12.50 18.49
N LYS A 119 21.13 11.60 18.08
CA LYS A 119 20.63 10.53 18.94
C LYS A 119 21.65 9.41 19.22
N LYS A 120 22.67 9.28 18.36
CA LYS A 120 23.75 8.32 18.57
C LYS A 120 24.84 8.85 19.51
N CYS A 121 25.50 9.93 19.14
CA CYS A 121 26.65 10.45 19.88
C CYS A 121 26.30 11.51 20.93
N LEU A 122 25.03 11.93 21.01
CA LEU A 122 24.50 12.91 21.96
C LEU A 122 25.09 14.33 21.84
N THR A 123 25.94 14.58 20.84
CA THR A 123 26.53 15.91 20.58
C THR A 123 25.58 16.77 19.72
N ARG A 124 25.82 18.09 19.72
CA ARG A 124 25.02 19.04 18.93
C ARG A 124 25.23 18.83 17.44
N ILE A 125 24.17 19.07 16.67
CA ILE A 125 24.25 19.16 15.21
C ILE A 125 24.15 20.64 14.84
N ASP A 126 25.20 21.18 14.24
CA ASP A 126 25.29 22.59 13.90
C ASP A 126 24.30 23.01 12.81
N LYS A 127 24.03 24.31 12.72
CA LYS A 127 23.19 24.87 11.67
C LYS A 127 23.84 24.64 10.30
N ASP A 128 23.03 24.39 9.29
CA ASP A 128 23.43 24.20 7.89
C ASP A 128 24.28 22.93 7.66
N VAL A 129 24.42 22.05 8.66
CA VAL A 129 25.00 20.71 8.53
C VAL A 129 23.91 19.69 8.21
N ILE A 130 24.20 18.73 7.31
CA ILE A 130 23.29 17.63 6.96
C ILE A 130 23.00 16.77 8.19
N ARG A 131 21.72 16.45 8.37
CA ARG A 131 21.25 15.50 9.38
C ARG A 131 20.20 14.57 8.81
N VAL A 132 20.12 13.37 9.36
CA VAL A 132 19.10 12.38 9.03
C VAL A 132 18.12 12.29 10.19
N GLY A 133 16.83 12.47 9.93
CA GLY A 133 15.75 12.28 10.88
C GLY A 133 15.17 10.86 10.77
N ALA A 134 14.90 10.24 11.90
CA ALA A 134 14.17 8.98 11.99
C ALA A 134 12.98 9.14 12.97
N LYS A 135 11.82 8.58 12.61
CA LYS A 135 10.58 8.64 13.38
C LYS A 135 10.00 7.24 13.60
N GLY A 136 9.51 6.94 14.80
CA GLY A 136 8.80 5.70 15.09
C GLY A 136 9.63 4.41 15.02
N THR A 137 10.93 4.51 14.70
CA THR A 137 11.87 3.39 14.69
C THR A 137 12.37 3.12 16.10
N ALA A 138 12.06 1.95 16.66
CA ALA A 138 12.58 1.46 17.95
C ALA A 138 12.54 2.49 19.13
N SER A 139 11.51 3.36 19.17
CA SER A 139 11.32 4.41 20.18
C SER A 139 12.29 5.60 20.15
N ILE A 140 12.97 5.87 19.03
CA ILE A 140 13.89 7.01 18.92
C ILE A 140 13.44 7.97 17.81
N ASP A 141 12.53 8.88 18.14
CA ASP A 141 12.29 10.07 17.33
C ASP A 141 13.47 11.04 17.51
N GLY A 142 14.17 11.37 16.42
CA GLY A 142 15.22 12.38 16.47
C GLY A 142 16.12 12.45 15.25
N PHE A 143 17.16 13.27 15.39
CA PHE A 143 18.13 13.54 14.34
C PHE A 143 19.46 12.85 14.63
N TYR A 144 20.19 12.53 13.57
CA TYR A 144 21.52 11.94 13.59
C TYR A 144 22.45 12.76 12.70
N HIS A 145 23.73 12.86 13.06
CA HIS A 145 24.74 13.22 12.06
C HIS A 145 24.76 12.16 10.95
N LEU A 146 25.15 12.56 9.74
CA LEU A 146 25.21 11.66 8.59
C LEU A 146 26.05 10.39 8.87
N ASP A 147 27.25 10.56 9.45
CA ASP A 147 28.13 9.44 9.83
C ASP A 147 27.53 8.56 10.93
N CYS A 148 26.93 9.20 11.94
CA CYS A 148 26.25 8.50 13.03
C CYS A 148 25.09 7.65 12.53
N PHE A 149 24.32 8.16 11.56
CA PHE A 149 23.23 7.42 10.95
C PHE A 149 23.76 6.23 10.14
N ALA A 150 24.81 6.43 9.33
CA ALA A 150 25.40 5.36 8.51
C ALA A 150 25.85 4.16 9.36
N GLU A 151 26.39 4.42 10.55
CA GLU A 151 26.79 3.37 11.49
C GLU A 151 25.61 2.73 12.24
N ALA A 152 24.52 3.47 12.49
CA ALA A 152 23.35 2.99 13.24
C ALA A 152 22.21 2.47 12.34
N LYS A 153 22.33 2.59 11.01
CA LYS A 153 21.25 2.31 10.06
C LYS A 153 20.59 0.94 10.24
N SER A 154 21.38 -0.10 10.55
CA SER A 154 20.87 -1.45 10.80
C SER A 154 20.06 -1.55 12.09
N GLU A 155 20.48 -0.86 13.15
CA GLU A 155 19.77 -0.83 14.44
C GLU A 155 18.48 0.00 14.36
N ILE A 156 18.50 1.06 13.54
CA ILE A 156 17.36 1.92 13.27
C ILE A 156 16.36 1.25 12.31
N GLY A 157 16.75 0.15 11.65
CA GLY A 157 15.91 -0.58 10.71
C GLY A 157 15.80 0.09 9.34
N PHE A 158 16.78 0.89 8.95
CA PHE A 158 16.80 1.54 7.66
C PHE A 158 17.27 0.57 6.56
N ASN A 159 16.32 0.17 5.70
CA ASN A 159 16.53 -0.81 4.63
C ASN A 159 16.30 -0.25 3.21
N HIS A 160 16.29 1.07 3.05
CA HIS A 160 16.02 1.75 1.77
C HIS A 160 17.28 2.41 1.21
N LYS A 161 17.19 2.96 -0.01
CA LYS A 161 18.26 3.81 -0.56
C LYS A 161 18.12 5.23 0.00
N ILE A 162 19.25 5.91 0.21
CA ILE A 162 19.21 7.29 0.74
C ILE A 162 18.62 8.28 -0.26
N GLU A 163 18.65 7.93 -1.55
CA GLU A 163 18.05 8.70 -2.63
C GLU A 163 16.51 8.70 -2.58
N GLU A 164 15.92 7.73 -1.90
CA GLU A 164 14.46 7.52 -1.84
C GLU A 164 13.80 8.29 -0.69
N ILE A 165 14.57 8.78 0.30
CA ILE A 165 13.99 9.43 1.48
C ILE A 165 13.66 10.91 1.26
N ASN A 166 12.71 11.39 2.06
CA ASN A 166 12.23 12.77 2.00
C ASN A 166 13.36 13.79 2.22
N GLY A 167 13.45 14.78 1.33
CA GLY A 167 14.42 15.89 1.41
C GLY A 167 15.76 15.64 0.71
N TYR A 168 16.02 14.43 0.19
CA TYR A 168 17.27 14.13 -0.53
C TYR A 168 17.48 15.04 -1.75
N ASN A 169 16.41 15.30 -2.50
CA ASN A 169 16.48 16.12 -3.72
C ASN A 169 16.79 17.61 -3.45
N ASP A 170 16.59 18.08 -2.21
CA ASP A 170 16.83 19.46 -1.79
C ASP A 170 18.30 19.72 -1.39
N LEU A 171 19.12 18.67 -1.29
CA LEU A 171 20.55 18.80 -1.05
C LEU A 171 21.30 19.29 -2.30
N ASN A 172 22.45 19.91 -2.12
CA ASN A 172 23.34 20.20 -3.25
C ASN A 172 24.00 18.91 -3.79
N GLU A 173 24.58 19.00 -4.99
CA GLU A 173 25.15 17.83 -5.69
C GLU A 173 26.37 17.20 -4.98
N GLU A 174 27.14 17.98 -4.23
CA GLU A 174 28.28 17.49 -3.45
C GLU A 174 27.80 16.66 -2.26
N ASP A 175 26.79 17.17 -1.56
CA ASP A 175 26.21 16.57 -0.37
C ASP A 175 25.36 15.34 -0.69
N LYS A 176 24.66 15.33 -1.83
CA LYS A 176 24.03 14.11 -2.39
C LYS A 176 25.05 12.99 -2.56
N LYS A 177 26.16 13.25 -3.26
CA LYS A 177 27.24 12.27 -3.47
C LYS A 177 27.82 11.79 -2.14
N LYS A 178 28.03 12.70 -1.19
CA LYS A 178 28.52 12.36 0.15
C LYS A 178 27.55 11.42 0.87
N ALA A 179 26.26 11.71 0.87
CA ALA A 179 25.23 10.89 1.51
C ALA A 179 25.13 9.49 0.88
N SER A 180 25.06 9.38 -0.45
CA SER A 180 25.01 8.09 -1.17
C SER A 180 26.24 7.24 -0.94
N ASN A 181 27.43 7.84 -0.92
CA ASN A 181 28.67 7.09 -0.71
C ASN A 181 28.77 6.52 0.71
N LEU A 182 28.26 7.27 1.69
CA LEU A 182 28.34 6.89 3.09
C LEU A 182 27.24 5.90 3.48
N ILE A 183 26.02 6.11 3.00
CA ILE A 183 24.85 5.26 3.29
C ILE A 183 24.64 4.32 2.10
N LYS A 184 25.50 3.31 2.01
CA LYS A 184 25.42 2.29 0.95
C LYS A 184 24.07 1.56 0.96
N PRO A 185 23.54 1.16 -0.22
CA PRO A 185 22.30 0.40 -0.34
C PRO A 185 22.39 -0.92 0.44
N PRO A 186 21.25 -1.52 0.82
CA PRO A 186 21.22 -2.87 1.38
C PRO A 186 21.95 -3.81 0.42
N ASN A 187 22.86 -4.65 0.92
CA ASN A 187 23.45 -5.71 0.11
C ASN A 187 22.30 -6.59 -0.39
N GLN A 188 22.00 -6.52 -1.69
CA GLN A 188 21.10 -7.45 -2.35
C GLN A 188 21.75 -8.84 -2.21
N LYS A 189 21.11 -9.72 -1.43
CA LYS A 189 21.47 -11.14 -1.37
C LYS A 189 20.98 -11.85 -2.62
#